data_AF-A0A542DI13-F1
#
_entry.id   AF-A0A542DI13-F1
#
_cell.length_a   1.000
_cell.length_b   1.000
_cell.length_c   1.000
_cell.angle_alpha   90.00
_cell.angle_beta   90.00
_cell.angle_gamma   90.00
#
_symmetry.space_group_name_H-M   'P 1'
#
loop_
_entity.id
_entity.type
_entity.pdbx_description
1 polymer ?
#
loop_
_entity_poly.entity_id
_entity_poly.type
_entity_poly.pdbx_seq_one_letter_code
_entity_poly.pdbx_strand_id
1 'polypeptide(L)'
;MSHGNARTTVFARRLTAECYDAGCPAARIAEQPGVSRATVYKWVDRFRVEGEAGLTWPASIPTDVIVSATTPFPTHEDAELWRKARQEFARVAPNRRLVVAEGSSHDIPADRPATVIDAVENMVKRAR
;
A
#
# COMPACT_ATOMS: atom_id res chain seq x y z
N MET A 1 13.65 3.05 -2.06
CA MET A 1 13.22 4.08 -1.09
C MET A 1 12.21 3.47 -0.11
N SER A 2 12.63 3.18 1.11
CA SER A 2 11.71 3.06 2.24
C SER A 2 11.24 4.49 2.56
N HIS A 3 9.93 4.75 2.53
CA HIS A 3 9.44 6.03 3.01
C HIS A 3 9.66 6.06 4.53
N GLY A 4 10.71 6.73 5.01
CA GLY A 4 10.97 6.92 6.45
C GLY A 4 9.79 7.55 7.21
N ASN A 5 8.81 8.10 6.48
CA ASN A 5 7.57 8.67 7.00
C ASN A 5 6.36 7.70 6.95
N ALA A 6 6.53 6.43 6.59
CA ALA A 6 5.46 5.43 6.57
C ALA A 6 5.10 4.99 8.01
N ARG A 7 4.57 5.93 8.79
CA ARG A 7 4.24 5.77 10.22
C ARG A 7 3.08 4.79 10.49
N THR A 8 2.32 4.42 9.46
CA THR A 8 1.17 3.52 9.57
C THR A 8 1.17 2.47 8.46
N THR A 9 2.15 1.56 8.47
CA THR A 9 2.11 0.34 7.66
C THR A 9 0.93 -0.55 8.07
N VAL A 10 0.53 -1.52 7.23
CA VAL A 10 -0.53 -2.49 7.59
C VAL A 10 -0.20 -3.20 8.91
N PHE A 11 1.05 -3.61 9.08
CA PHE A 11 1.57 -4.20 10.31
C PHE A 11 1.43 -3.26 11.52
N ALA A 12 1.84 -2.00 11.40
CA ALA A 12 1.75 -1.03 12.51
C ALA A 12 0.29 -0.71 12.89
N ARG A 13 -0.64 -0.72 11.93
CA ARG A 13 -2.08 -0.54 12.17
C ARG A 13 -2.65 -1.74 12.94
N ARG A 14 -2.22 -2.97 12.63
CA ARG A 14 -2.60 -4.17 13.38
C ARG A 14 -2.12 -4.09 14.83
N LEU A 15 -0.83 -3.81 15.03
CA LEU A 15 -0.26 -3.62 16.37
C LEU A 15 -0.97 -2.51 17.16
N THR A 16 -1.39 -1.43 16.48
CA THR A 16 -2.19 -0.35 17.10
C THR A 16 -3.49 -0.89 17.68
N ALA A 17 -4.24 -1.68 16.91
CA ALA A 17 -5.50 -2.26 17.36
C ALA A 17 -5.28 -3.30 18.48
N GLU A 18 -4.34 -4.22 18.30
CA GLU A 18 -4.01 -5.25 19.29
C GLU A 18 -3.57 -4.66 20.64
N CYS A 19 -2.69 -3.65 20.62
CA CYS A 19 -2.25 -2.97 21.85
C CYS A 19 -3.43 -2.26 22.51
N TYR A 20 -4.28 -1.57 21.74
CA TYR A 20 -5.44 -0.88 22.29
C TYR A 20 -6.42 -1.86 22.96
N ASP A 21 -6.72 -2.99 22.31
CA ASP A 21 -7.58 -4.04 22.87
C ASP A 21 -6.93 -4.73 24.09
N ALA A 22 -5.60 -4.77 24.17
CA ALA A 22 -4.85 -5.21 25.35
C ALA A 22 -4.76 -4.14 26.47
N GLY A 23 -5.39 -2.97 26.31
CA GLY A 23 -5.45 -1.92 27.33
C GLY A 23 -4.34 -0.87 27.27
N CYS A 24 -3.52 -0.86 26.22
CA CYS A 24 -2.53 0.19 26.03
C CYS A 24 -3.21 1.58 25.89
N PRO A 25 -2.74 2.63 26.58
CA PRO A 25 -3.28 3.97 26.40
C PRO A 25 -3.03 4.50 24.98
N ALA A 26 -4.06 5.08 24.34
CA ALA A 26 -3.97 5.63 22.99
C ALA A 26 -2.84 6.69 22.82
N ALA A 27 -2.51 7.43 23.89
CA ALA A 27 -1.39 8.38 23.86
C ALA A 27 -0.03 7.68 23.65
N ARG A 28 0.21 6.56 24.33
CA ARG A 28 1.45 5.76 24.17
C ARG A 28 1.53 5.13 22.79
N ILE A 29 0.41 4.61 22.29
CA ILE A 29 0.33 4.04 20.94
C ILE A 29 0.62 5.12 19.88
N ALA A 30 0.13 6.34 20.09
CA ALA A 30 0.32 7.45 19.17
C ALA A 30 1.77 7.98 19.14
N GLU A 31 2.46 7.96 20.30
CA GLU A 31 3.82 8.46 20.47
C GLU A 31 4.85 7.69 19.64
N GLN A 32 4.82 6.34 19.69
CA GLN A 32 5.82 5.49 19.02
C GLN A 32 5.93 5.72 17.50
N PRO A 33 4.84 5.70 16.71
CA PRO A 33 4.89 6.02 15.28
C PRO A 33 4.84 7.53 15.01
N GLY A 34 4.67 8.39 16.01
CA GLY A 34 4.52 9.84 15.83
C GLY A 34 3.25 10.25 15.08
N VAL A 35 2.10 9.74 15.52
CA VAL A 35 0.77 10.05 14.97
C VAL A 35 -0.13 10.71 16.02
N SER A 36 -1.32 11.16 15.62
CA SER A 36 -2.30 11.68 16.57
C SER A 36 -3.08 10.56 17.27
N ARG A 37 -3.63 10.84 18.46
CA ARG A 37 -4.61 9.93 19.12
C ARG A 37 -5.83 9.66 18.24
N ALA A 38 -6.27 10.63 17.43
CA ALA A 38 -7.37 10.44 16.48
C ALA A 38 -7.02 9.41 15.40
N THR A 39 -5.76 9.36 14.95
CA THR A 39 -5.28 8.32 14.03
C THR A 39 -5.32 6.94 14.68
N VAL A 40 -5.01 6.83 15.97
CA VAL A 40 -5.12 5.57 16.73
C VAL A 40 -6.57 5.09 16.73
N TYR A 41 -7.51 5.93 17.19
CA TYR A 41 -8.94 5.57 17.24
C TYR A 41 -9.49 5.20 15.86
N LYS A 42 -9.15 5.95 14.81
CA LYS A 42 -9.52 5.62 13.43
C LYS A 42 -9.15 4.18 13.06
N TRP A 43 -7.94 3.73 13.38
CA TRP A 43 -7.49 2.39 13.02
C TRP A 43 -8.08 1.31 13.92
N VAL A 44 -8.28 1.60 15.21
CA VAL A 44 -8.98 0.71 16.15
C VAL A 44 -10.42 0.46 15.68
N ASP A 45 -11.18 1.52 15.44
CA ASP A 45 -12.58 1.42 15.04
C ASP A 45 -12.72 0.66 13.73
N ARG A 46 -11.84 0.97 12.77
CA ARG A 46 -11.82 0.28 11.48
C ARG A 46 -11.49 -1.20 11.60
N PHE A 47 -10.51 -1.56 12.43
CA PHE A 47 -10.19 -2.97 12.67
C PHE A 47 -11.34 -3.72 13.36
N ARG A 48 -12.01 -3.09 14.33
CA ARG A 48 -13.15 -3.72 15.01
C ARG A 48 -14.34 -3.99 14.07
N VAL A 49 -14.55 -3.12 13.09
CA VAL A 49 -15.65 -3.23 12.12
C VAL A 49 -15.29 -4.15 10.94
N GLU A 50 -14.11 -3.97 10.37
CA GLU A 50 -13.72 -4.57 9.08
C GLU A 50 -12.65 -5.68 9.23
N GLY A 51 -12.12 -5.91 10.44
CA GLY A 51 -11.01 -6.82 10.69
C GLY A 51 -9.74 -6.44 9.92
N GLU A 52 -8.97 -7.46 9.52
CA GLU A 52 -7.76 -7.32 8.73
C GLU A 52 -7.98 -6.60 7.39
N ALA A 53 -9.15 -6.77 6.78
CA ALA A 53 -9.48 -6.17 5.50
C ALA A 53 -9.50 -4.63 5.60
N GLY A 54 -9.91 -4.08 6.74
CA GLY A 54 -9.91 -2.63 6.98
C GLY A 54 -8.53 -2.00 7.17
N LEU A 55 -7.50 -2.80 7.45
CA LEU A 55 -6.15 -2.29 7.66
C LEU A 55 -5.39 -2.05 6.35
N THR A 56 -5.88 -2.60 5.24
CA THR A 56 -5.26 -2.51 3.92
C THR A 56 -6.05 -1.59 2.99
N TRP A 57 -5.64 -1.51 1.72
CA TRP A 57 -6.41 -0.83 0.69
C TRP A 57 -7.76 -1.53 0.52
N PRO A 58 -8.90 -0.81 0.45
CA PRO A 58 -10.21 -1.45 0.29
C PRO A 58 -10.28 -2.31 -0.98
N ALA A 59 -10.88 -3.50 -0.89
CA ALA A 59 -11.01 -4.39 -2.05
C ALA A 59 -12.00 -3.84 -3.10
N SER A 60 -12.94 -2.98 -2.70
CA SER A 60 -13.93 -2.38 -3.59
C SER A 60 -13.36 -1.27 -4.49
N ILE A 61 -12.19 -0.71 -4.16
CA ILE A 61 -11.59 0.38 -4.93
C ILE A 61 -10.66 -0.23 -5.99
N PRO A 62 -10.91 0.01 -7.30
CA PRO A 62 -10.03 -0.46 -8.36
C PRO A 62 -8.67 0.24 -8.27
N THR A 63 -7.59 -0.51 -8.50
CA THR A 63 -6.23 0.02 -8.38
C THR A 63 -5.30 -0.59 -9.41
N ASP A 64 -4.64 0.26 -10.19
CA ASP A 64 -3.52 -0.14 -11.03
C ASP A 64 -2.20 0.18 -10.29
N VAL A 65 -1.37 -0.85 -10.11
CA VAL A 65 0.01 -0.73 -9.59
C VAL A 65 0.95 -0.67 -10.77
N ILE A 66 1.44 0.52 -11.09
CA ILE A 66 2.36 0.74 -12.20
C ILE A 66 3.79 0.74 -11.66
N VAL A 67 4.63 -0.12 -12.21
CA VAL A 67 6.02 -0.32 -11.78
C VAL A 67 6.97 -0.35 -12.96
N SER A 68 8.20 0.10 -12.77
CA SER A 68 9.26 -0.12 -13.75
C SER A 68 9.75 -1.56 -13.68
N ALA A 69 10.10 -2.14 -14.83
CA ALA A 69 10.84 -3.40 -14.89
C ALA A 69 12.22 -3.29 -14.23
N THR A 70 12.82 -2.09 -14.30
CA THR A 70 14.09 -1.77 -13.65
C THR A 70 13.85 -1.46 -12.18
N THR A 71 14.34 -2.33 -11.29
CA THR A 71 14.19 -2.14 -9.84
C THR A 71 15.25 -1.16 -9.31
N PRO A 72 14.94 -0.31 -8.31
CA PRO A 72 15.93 0.59 -7.70
C PRO A 72 16.83 -0.14 -6.68
N PHE A 73 16.71 -1.46 -6.56
CA PHE A 73 17.48 -2.28 -5.62
C PHE A 73 18.65 -2.94 -6.36
N PRO A 74 19.89 -2.77 -5.87
CA PRO A 74 21.07 -3.33 -6.52
C PRO A 74 21.23 -4.84 -6.26
N THR A 75 20.64 -5.36 -5.18
CA THR A 75 20.71 -6.79 -4.81
C THR A 75 19.57 -7.55 -5.48
N HIS A 76 19.84 -8.79 -5.86
CA HIS A 76 18.83 -9.67 -6.46
C HIS A 76 17.68 -9.96 -5.48
N GLU A 77 18.01 -10.25 -4.22
CA GLU A 77 17.04 -10.59 -3.18
C GLU A 77 16.04 -9.45 -2.92
N ASP A 78 16.52 -8.22 -2.70
CA ASP A 78 15.62 -7.08 -2.47
C ASP A 78 14.76 -6.79 -3.71
N ALA A 79 15.32 -6.96 -4.92
CA ALA A 79 14.55 -6.82 -6.16
C ALA A 79 13.43 -7.87 -6.28
N GLU A 80 13.68 -9.12 -5.87
CA GLU A 80 12.66 -10.18 -5.85
C GLU A 80 11.59 -9.93 -4.79
N LEU A 81 11.98 -9.60 -3.55
CA LEU A 81 11.04 -9.23 -2.49
C LEU A 81 10.19 -8.02 -2.91
N TRP A 82 10.82 -7.05 -3.57
CA TRP A 82 10.13 -5.89 -4.10
C TRP A 82 9.11 -6.30 -5.17
N ARG A 83 9.46 -7.14 -6.15
CA ARG A 83 8.52 -7.61 -7.19
C ARG A 83 7.37 -8.40 -6.57
N LYS A 84 7.69 -9.34 -5.68
CA LYS A 84 6.72 -10.18 -4.98
C LYS A 84 5.69 -9.33 -4.23
N ALA A 85 6.12 -8.31 -3.49
CA ALA A 85 5.20 -7.45 -2.75
C ALA A 85 4.17 -6.71 -3.65
N ARG A 86 4.56 -6.29 -4.87
CA ARG A 86 3.62 -5.63 -5.80
C ARG A 86 2.68 -6.64 -6.45
N GLN A 87 3.19 -7.81 -6.80
CA GLN A 87 2.36 -8.91 -7.31
C GLN A 87 1.32 -9.35 -6.26
N GLU A 88 1.73 -9.52 -5.01
CA GLU A 88 0.83 -9.87 -3.91
C GLU A 88 -0.25 -8.81 -3.71
N PHE A 89 0.11 -7.53 -3.65
CA PHE A 89 -0.88 -6.45 -3.51
C PHE A 89 -1.93 -6.46 -4.63
N ALA A 90 -1.50 -6.66 -5.87
CA ALA A 90 -2.40 -6.73 -7.02
C ALA A 90 -3.27 -8.00 -7.02
N ARG A 91 -2.77 -9.13 -6.51
CA ARG A 91 -3.52 -10.40 -6.46
C ARG A 91 -4.61 -10.44 -5.38
N VAL A 92 -4.53 -9.57 -4.36
CA VAL A 92 -5.48 -9.55 -3.24
C VAL A 92 -6.92 -9.24 -3.67
N ALA A 93 -7.14 -8.52 -4.79
CA ALA A 93 -8.49 -8.23 -5.27
C ALA A 93 -8.57 -8.27 -6.80
N PRO A 94 -9.66 -8.81 -7.39
CA PRO A 94 -9.79 -9.04 -8.83
C PRO A 94 -9.87 -7.75 -9.66
N ASN A 95 -10.19 -6.64 -9.03
CA ASN A 95 -10.24 -5.30 -9.62
C ASN A 95 -8.90 -4.53 -9.48
N ARG A 96 -7.83 -5.22 -9.10
CA ARG A 96 -6.47 -4.67 -9.07
C ARG A 96 -5.63 -5.27 -10.17
N ARG A 97 -4.70 -4.48 -10.70
CA ARG A 97 -3.81 -4.90 -11.78
C ARG A 97 -2.38 -4.45 -11.52
N LEU A 98 -1.44 -5.31 -11.88
CA LEU A 98 -0.03 -4.94 -11.97
C LEU A 98 0.30 -4.58 -13.42
N VAL A 99 0.89 -3.41 -13.64
CA VAL A 99 1.36 -2.94 -14.95
C VAL A 99 2.87 -2.74 -14.86
N VAL A 100 3.63 -3.52 -15.63
CA VAL A 100 5.10 -3.43 -15.68
C VAL A 100 5.50 -2.62 -16.90
N ALA A 101 6.13 -1.47 -16.68
CA ALA A 101 6.69 -0.61 -17.70
C ALA A 101 8.11 -1.10 -18.06
N GLU A 102 8.19 -1.92 -19.10
CA GLU A 102 9.46 -2.38 -19.65
C GLU A 102 10.32 -1.22 -20.14
N GLY A 103 11.65 -1.30 -19.96
CA GLY A 103 12.59 -0.29 -20.45
C GLY A 103 12.31 1.14 -19.96
N SER A 104 11.82 1.28 -18.73
CA SER A 104 11.61 2.55 -18.03
C SER A 104 12.62 2.67 -16.88
N SER A 105 12.98 3.89 -16.49
CA SER A 105 13.56 4.17 -15.18
C SER A 105 12.46 4.15 -14.09
N HIS A 106 12.78 4.59 -12.87
CA HIS A 106 11.79 4.79 -11.82
C HIS A 106 10.77 5.90 -12.15
N ASP A 107 11.11 6.84 -13.04
CA ASP A 107 10.22 7.91 -13.47
C ASP A 107 9.38 7.51 -14.71
N ILE A 108 8.47 6.56 -14.49
CA ILE A 108 7.57 6.02 -15.52
C ILE A 108 6.74 7.11 -16.23
N PRO A 109 6.20 8.12 -15.54
CA PRO A 109 5.48 9.21 -16.22
C PRO A 109 6.34 9.97 -17.24
N ALA A 110 7.62 10.17 -16.95
CA ALA A 110 8.54 10.84 -17.88
C ALA A 110 8.95 9.91 -19.03
N ASP A 111 9.31 8.67 -18.73
CA ASP A 111 9.87 7.73 -19.72
C ASP A 111 8.80 7.07 -20.60
N ARG A 112 7.63 6.78 -20.02
CA ARG A 112 6.54 5.99 -20.61
C ARG A 112 5.16 6.60 -20.29
N PRO A 113 4.89 7.85 -20.69
CA PRO A 113 3.61 8.52 -20.38
C PRO A 113 2.40 7.75 -20.91
N ALA A 114 2.50 7.12 -22.08
CA ALA A 114 1.42 6.31 -22.65
C ALA A 114 0.99 5.15 -21.73
N THR A 115 1.94 4.45 -21.09
CA THR A 115 1.64 3.37 -20.13
C THR A 115 0.77 3.87 -18.97
N VAL A 116 1.05 5.08 -18.48
CA VAL A 116 0.28 5.69 -17.39
C VAL A 116 -1.12 6.07 -17.86
N ILE A 117 -1.22 6.74 -19.01
CA ILE A 117 -2.50 7.15 -19.59
C ILE A 117 -3.39 5.93 -19.85
N ASP A 118 -2.86 4.91 -20.53
CA ASP A 118 -3.58 3.67 -20.82
C ASP A 118 -4.03 2.95 -19.56
N ALA A 119 -3.20 2.94 -18.51
CA ALA A 119 -3.57 2.33 -17.24
C ALA A 119 -4.77 3.05 -16.60
N VAL A 120 -4.72 4.39 -16.55
CA VAL A 120 -5.81 5.22 -16.01
C VAL A 120 -7.09 5.07 -16.84
N GLU A 121 -7.00 5.17 -18.17
CA GLU A 121 -8.17 5.01 -19.04
C GLU A 121 -8.83 3.64 -18.86
N ASN A 122 -8.03 2.57 -18.86
CA ASN A 122 -8.53 1.23 -18.68
C ASN A 122 -9.14 1.04 -17.29
N MET A 123 -8.56 1.61 -16.23
CA MET A 123 -9.12 1.57 -14.89
C MET A 123 -10.48 2.27 -14.83
N VAL A 124 -10.61 3.46 -15.43
CA VAL A 124 -11.88 4.20 -15.51
C VAL A 124 -12.93 3.43 -16.32
N LYS A 125 -12.55 2.83 -17.45
CA LYS A 125 -13.46 1.99 -18.26
C LYS A 125 -14.00 0.77 -17.50
N ARG A 126 -13.21 0.18 -16.60
CA ARG A 126 -13.63 -0.98 -15.77
C ARG A 126 -14.40 -0.59 -14.51
N ALA A 127 -14.29 0.66 -14.06
CA ALA A 127 -14.96 1.16 -12.87
C ALA A 127 -16.38 1.70 -13.17
N ARG A 128 -16.72 1.86 -14.45
CA ARG A 128 -18.05 2.21 -14.96
C ARG A 128 -18.84 0.95 -15.25
#